data_AF-A0AAJ2R9T1-F1
#
_entry.id   AF-A0AAJ2R9T1-F1
#
_cell.length_a   1.000
_cell.length_b   1.000
_cell.length_c   1.000
_cell.angle_alpha   90.00
_cell.angle_beta   90.00
_cell.angle_gamma   90.00
#
_symmetry.space_group_name_H-M   'P 1'
#
loop_
_entity.id
_entity.type
_entity.pdbx_description
1 polymer ?
#
loop_
_entity_poly.entity_id
_entity_poly.type
_entity_poly.pdbx_seq_one_letter_code
_entity_poly.pdbx_strand_id
1 'polypeptide(L)'
;MKITNNLDASGNRAINLADAVNPQDAVTKAQLDAAVQGYKWKEPARAATTANITLSGAQTIDGVSIVAGDRVLVKNQTTGSANGVYLAAAGAWTRATDFDAASEVLGAAVFVSEGTTQGNQVWLMTTDAPMTIGTTALTFAQVGGGASYTAGNGITISAGVIAVDAGVVSRKASATVGDGTATTITVTHSLNTQDVVVSVRETATNAGVLCDWVANGLNTVQLTFAVAPSTGQYRATVTG
;
A
#
# COMPACT_ATOMS: atom_id res chain seq x y z
N MET A 1 -23.75 48.78 -11.95
CA MET A 1 -22.78 49.19 -12.98
C MET A 1 -22.72 48.08 -14.02
N LYS A 2 -22.93 48.38 -15.32
CA LYS A 2 -22.81 47.38 -16.39
C LYS A 2 -21.46 47.57 -17.06
N ILE A 3 -20.60 46.57 -16.97
CA ILE A 3 -19.34 46.51 -17.71
C ILE A 3 -19.57 45.55 -18.86
N THR A 4 -19.47 46.04 -20.08
CA THR A 4 -19.83 45.30 -21.29
C THR A 4 -18.67 44.53 -21.92
N ASN A 5 -17.45 44.85 -21.51
CA ASN A 5 -16.20 44.22 -21.96
C ASN A 5 -15.36 43.84 -20.72
N ASN A 6 -14.03 43.80 -20.83
CA ASN A 6 -13.14 43.44 -19.75
C ASN A 6 -13.05 44.54 -18.67
N LEU A 7 -12.99 44.12 -17.40
CA LEU A 7 -12.59 44.94 -16.26
C LEU A 7 -11.14 44.58 -15.89
N ASP A 8 -10.22 45.54 -16.04
CA ASP A 8 -8.88 45.44 -15.45
C ASP A 8 -8.88 46.17 -14.10
N ALA A 9 -8.57 45.45 -13.02
CA ALA A 9 -8.56 46.00 -11.66
C ALA A 9 -7.25 46.70 -11.29
N SER A 10 -6.20 46.65 -12.14
CA SER A 10 -4.88 47.24 -11.87
C SER A 10 -4.30 46.85 -10.50
N GLY A 11 -4.50 45.59 -10.09
CA GLY A 11 -4.05 45.05 -8.80
C GLY A 11 -4.95 45.36 -7.60
N ASN A 12 -6.07 46.07 -7.79
CA ASN A 12 -7.02 46.35 -6.72
C ASN A 12 -7.88 45.13 -6.36
N ARG A 13 -8.26 45.01 -5.08
CA ARG A 13 -9.11 43.93 -4.56
C ARG A 13 -10.59 44.27 -4.65
N ALA A 14 -11.40 43.29 -5.04
CA ALA A 14 -12.85 43.35 -4.82
C ALA A 14 -13.17 42.94 -3.37
N ILE A 15 -13.86 43.81 -2.64
CA ILE A 15 -14.33 43.56 -1.26
C ILE A 15 -15.86 43.50 -1.23
N ASN A 16 -16.42 42.78 -0.24
CA ASN A 16 -17.87 42.62 -0.05
C ASN A 16 -18.60 42.00 -1.27
N LEU A 17 -17.94 41.09 -2.00
CA LEU A 17 -18.59 40.30 -3.03
C LEU A 17 -19.55 39.30 -2.37
N ALA A 18 -20.80 39.27 -2.83
CA ALA A 18 -21.77 38.27 -2.39
C ALA A 18 -21.43 36.89 -2.98
N ASP A 19 -21.88 35.84 -2.31
CA ASP A 19 -21.69 34.47 -2.77
C ASP A 19 -22.38 34.24 -4.13
N ALA A 20 -21.64 33.63 -5.07
CA ALA A 20 -22.08 33.25 -6.40
C ALA A 20 -23.29 32.30 -6.36
N VAL A 21 -24.28 32.55 -7.21
CA VAL A 21 -25.49 31.72 -7.35
C VAL A 21 -25.61 31.15 -8.76
N ASN A 22 -25.21 31.91 -9.78
CA ASN A 22 -25.26 31.51 -11.19
C ASN A 22 -23.90 30.96 -11.67
N PRO A 23 -23.88 30.12 -12.73
CA PRO A 23 -22.63 29.53 -13.23
C PRO A 23 -21.58 30.52 -13.76
N GLN A 24 -21.97 31.77 -14.05
CA GLN A 24 -21.07 32.83 -14.56
C GLN A 24 -20.70 33.87 -13.50
N ASP A 25 -21.18 33.72 -12.26
CA ASP A 25 -20.86 34.65 -11.18
C ASP A 25 -19.38 34.49 -10.75
N ALA A 26 -18.76 35.58 -10.33
CA ALA A 26 -17.47 35.52 -9.66
C ALA A 26 -17.63 34.87 -8.28
N VAL A 27 -16.83 33.85 -7.97
CA VAL A 27 -16.88 33.15 -6.68
C VAL A 27 -16.05 33.87 -5.63
N THR A 28 -16.53 33.86 -4.38
CA THR A 28 -15.71 34.32 -3.25
C THR A 28 -14.61 33.30 -2.97
N LYS A 29 -13.49 33.73 -2.38
CA LYS A 29 -12.45 32.79 -1.93
C LYS A 29 -13.03 31.76 -0.94
N ALA A 30 -13.98 32.17 -0.10
CA ALA A 30 -14.67 31.27 0.83
C ALA A 30 -15.47 30.18 0.11
N GLN A 31 -16.21 30.52 -0.95
CA GLN A 31 -16.93 29.54 -1.76
C GLN A 31 -15.99 28.60 -2.50
N LEU A 32 -14.87 29.10 -3.04
CA LEU A 32 -13.85 28.26 -3.66
C LEU A 32 -13.24 27.28 -2.64
N ASP A 33 -12.87 27.78 -1.45
CA ASP A 33 -12.31 26.96 -0.37
C ASP A 33 -13.31 25.91 0.13
N ALA A 34 -14.62 26.21 0.11
CA ALA A 34 -15.67 25.24 0.43
C ALA A 34 -15.94 24.23 -0.70
N ALA A 35 -15.83 24.65 -1.97
CA ALA A 35 -16.09 23.82 -3.14
C ALA A 35 -14.97 22.83 -3.45
N VAL A 36 -13.73 23.11 -3.03
CA VAL A 36 -12.61 22.16 -3.10
C VAL A 36 -12.78 21.09 -1.99
N GLN A 37 -13.76 20.21 -2.20
CA GLN A 37 -14.04 18.95 -1.51
C GLN A 37 -13.62 18.83 -0.03
N GLY A 38 -14.17 19.65 0.89
CA GLY A 38 -14.12 19.38 2.35
C GLY A 38 -12.74 19.22 3.00
N TYR A 39 -11.66 19.30 2.22
CA TYR A 39 -10.29 19.03 2.59
C TYR A 39 -9.53 20.34 2.46
N LYS A 40 -8.86 20.72 3.54
CA LYS A 40 -8.00 21.89 3.57
C LYS A 40 -6.63 21.49 3.07
N TRP A 41 -6.45 21.55 1.75
CA TRP A 41 -5.16 21.26 1.12
C TRP A 41 -4.06 22.15 1.68
N LYS A 42 -2.93 21.53 1.97
CA LYS A 42 -1.70 22.17 2.48
C LYS A 42 -0.63 22.17 1.41
N GLU A 43 0.36 23.03 1.60
CA GLU A 43 1.56 22.97 0.77
C GLU A 43 2.19 21.56 0.89
N PRO A 44 2.62 20.96 -0.24
CA PRO A 44 3.15 19.61 -0.25
C PRO A 44 4.26 19.38 0.78
N ALA A 45 4.29 18.17 1.34
CA ALA A 45 5.44 17.68 2.06
C ALA A 45 6.38 16.98 1.06
N ARG A 46 7.69 17.12 1.28
CA ARG A 46 8.68 16.44 0.47
C ARG A 46 8.71 14.95 0.81
N ALA A 47 8.69 14.59 2.09
CA ALA A 47 8.60 13.21 2.55
C ALA A 47 7.60 13.07 3.72
N ALA A 48 7.24 11.83 4.04
CA ALA A 48 6.47 11.52 5.24
C ALA A 48 7.15 10.44 6.08
N THR A 49 7.01 10.54 7.40
CA THR A 49 7.59 9.57 8.33
C THR A 49 7.01 8.16 8.12
N THR A 50 7.82 7.14 8.39
CA THR A 50 7.41 5.73 8.49
C THR A 50 7.57 5.16 9.91
N ALA A 51 8.26 5.90 10.79
CA ALA A 51 8.52 5.57 12.18
C ALA A 51 8.65 6.85 13.02
N ASN A 52 8.81 6.70 14.34
CA ASN A 52 9.08 7.81 15.25
C ASN A 52 10.46 8.43 14.95
N ILE A 53 10.54 9.76 14.90
CA ILE A 53 11.78 10.49 14.63
C ILE A 53 12.10 11.52 15.72
N THR A 54 13.32 12.03 15.68
CA THR A 54 13.69 13.26 16.39
C THR A 54 13.36 14.46 15.50
N LEU A 55 12.58 15.41 16.01
CA LEU A 55 12.20 16.63 15.30
C LEU A 55 13.32 17.69 15.36
N SER A 56 14.52 17.32 14.91
CA SER A 56 15.70 18.19 14.89
C SER A 56 16.73 17.67 13.90
N GLY A 57 17.49 18.58 13.29
CA GLY A 57 18.62 18.25 12.42
C GLY A 57 18.22 17.63 11.07
N ALA A 58 19.22 17.48 10.20
CA ALA A 58 19.08 16.77 8.94
C ALA A 58 19.03 15.26 9.17
N GLN A 59 18.22 14.55 8.40
CA GLN A 59 18.00 13.11 8.56
C GLN A 59 17.47 12.49 7.27
N THR A 60 17.49 11.15 7.18
CA THR A 60 16.87 10.44 6.05
C THR A 60 15.51 9.91 6.47
N ILE A 61 14.46 10.24 5.72
CA ILE A 61 13.08 9.83 5.98
C ILE A 61 12.54 9.16 4.71
N ASP A 62 12.10 7.90 4.85
CA ASP A 62 11.57 7.10 3.74
C ASP A 62 12.48 7.05 2.49
N GLY A 63 13.79 7.03 2.73
CA GLY A 63 14.82 7.04 1.67
C GLY A 63 15.16 8.44 1.12
N VAL A 64 14.52 9.50 1.59
CA VAL A 64 14.77 10.89 1.17
C VAL A 64 15.66 11.61 2.18
N SER A 65 16.74 12.25 1.71
CA SER A 65 17.59 13.10 2.56
C SER A 65 16.91 14.45 2.80
N ILE A 66 16.53 14.72 4.05
CA ILE A 66 15.83 15.92 4.49
C ILE A 66 16.83 16.91 5.11
N VAL A 67 16.80 18.15 4.64
CA VAL A 67 17.66 19.25 5.10
C VAL A 67 16.84 20.46 5.56
N ALA A 68 17.50 21.47 6.11
CA ALA A 68 16.82 22.68 6.57
C ALA A 68 16.02 23.36 5.43
N GLY A 69 14.76 23.72 5.71
CA GLY A 69 13.82 24.28 4.74
C GLY A 69 12.91 23.26 4.06
N ASP A 70 13.19 21.97 4.17
CA ASP A 70 12.30 20.93 3.64
C ASP A 70 11.04 20.78 4.50
N ARG A 71 9.90 20.57 3.85
CA ARG A 71 8.64 20.24 4.52
C ARG A 71 8.50 18.74 4.70
N VAL A 72 8.13 18.29 5.89
CA VAL A 72 7.94 16.87 6.20
C VAL A 72 6.60 16.64 6.87
N LEU A 73 5.84 15.66 6.38
CA LEU A 73 4.67 15.15 7.07
C LEU A 73 5.10 14.17 8.16
N VAL A 74 5.00 14.60 9.41
CA VAL A 74 5.28 13.79 10.59
C VAL A 74 3.98 13.18 11.09
N LYS A 75 3.80 11.87 10.86
CA LYS A 75 2.55 11.15 11.19
C LYS A 75 2.77 9.91 12.08
N ASN A 76 4.02 9.62 12.45
CA ASN A 76 4.40 8.40 13.20
C ASN A 76 5.13 8.68 14.53
N GLN A 77 4.92 9.83 15.16
CA GLN A 77 5.45 10.05 16.51
C GLN A 77 4.76 9.15 17.53
N THR A 78 5.52 8.69 18.53
CA THR A 78 4.97 7.97 19.70
C THR A 78 4.00 8.86 20.48
N THR A 79 4.34 10.13 20.67
CA THR A 79 3.42 11.13 21.19
C THR A 79 2.61 11.69 20.03
N GLY A 80 1.40 11.18 19.82
CA GLY A 80 0.56 11.56 18.67
C GLY A 80 0.26 13.06 18.57
N SER A 81 0.32 13.82 19.66
CA SER A 81 0.15 15.28 19.63
C SER A 81 1.33 16.03 19.02
N ALA A 82 2.46 15.35 18.80
CA ALA A 82 3.61 15.86 18.07
C ALA A 82 3.54 15.57 16.56
N ASN A 83 2.55 14.81 16.07
CA ASN A 83 2.30 14.69 14.64
C ASN A 83 1.91 16.06 14.04
N GLY A 84 2.08 16.20 12.73
CA GLY A 84 1.79 17.41 11.96
C GLY A 84 2.71 17.59 10.77
N VAL A 85 2.60 18.73 10.08
CA VAL A 85 3.54 19.13 9.03
C VAL A 85 4.61 20.03 9.64
N TYR A 86 5.88 19.72 9.40
CA TYR A 86 7.02 20.43 9.95
C TYR A 86 7.92 21.00 8.87
N LEU A 87 8.57 22.11 9.21
CA LEU A 87 9.70 22.66 8.48
C LEU A 87 10.98 22.16 9.14
N ALA A 88 11.78 21.41 8.40
CA ALA A 88 13.05 20.88 8.86
C ALA A 88 14.05 22.01 9.09
N ALA A 89 14.92 21.83 10.08
CA ALA A 89 15.95 22.79 10.47
C ALA A 89 17.18 22.05 11.00
N ALA A 90 18.32 22.76 11.09
CA ALA A 90 19.52 22.24 11.72
C ALA A 90 19.34 22.01 13.23
N GLY A 91 18.56 22.89 13.88
CA GLY A 91 18.08 22.71 15.24
C GLY A 91 16.70 22.06 15.29
N ALA A 92 15.94 22.38 16.33
CA ALA A 92 14.56 21.91 16.48
C ALA A 92 13.70 22.32 15.27
N TRP A 93 12.95 21.37 14.75
CA TRP A 93 11.98 21.60 13.69
C TRP A 93 10.76 22.32 14.25
N THR A 94 10.16 23.19 13.44
CA THR A 94 8.93 23.92 13.80
C THR A 94 7.76 23.38 13.00
N ARG A 95 6.55 23.45 13.54
CA ARG A 95 5.36 23.22 12.72
C ARG A 95 5.32 24.23 11.58
N ALA A 96 4.80 23.77 10.44
CA ALA A 96 4.56 24.64 9.31
C ALA A 96 3.48 25.68 9.66
N THR A 97 3.61 26.88 9.10
CA THR A 97 2.72 28.02 9.37
C THR A 97 1.30 27.83 8.83
N ASP A 98 1.09 26.87 7.93
CA ASP A 98 -0.23 26.48 7.43
C ASP A 98 -0.81 25.27 8.19
N PHE A 99 -0.15 24.84 9.27
CA PHE A 99 -0.48 23.68 10.10
C PHE A 99 -0.20 23.95 11.59
N ASP A 100 -0.38 25.18 12.08
CA ASP A 100 -0.07 25.53 13.47
C ASP A 100 -1.31 25.92 14.30
N ALA A 101 -2.47 26.11 13.66
CA ALA A 101 -3.75 26.36 14.32
C ALA A 101 -4.77 25.23 14.11
N ALA A 102 -5.63 25.00 15.11
CA ALA A 102 -6.68 23.97 15.05
C ALA A 102 -7.64 24.16 13.86
N SER A 103 -7.97 25.41 13.53
CA SER A 103 -8.80 25.76 12.38
C SER A 103 -8.15 25.39 11.05
N GLU A 104 -6.83 25.30 10.98
CA GLU A 104 -6.08 24.93 9.78
C GLU A 104 -5.92 23.42 9.67
N VAL A 105 -5.69 22.75 10.81
CA VAL A 105 -5.42 21.32 10.90
C VAL A 105 -6.68 20.49 10.69
N LEU A 106 -7.84 20.95 11.16
CA LEU A 106 -9.11 20.24 11.00
C LEU A 106 -9.48 20.05 9.52
N GLY A 107 -9.49 18.79 9.07
CA GLY A 107 -9.74 18.41 7.67
C GLY A 107 -8.55 18.65 6.74
N ALA A 108 -7.33 18.83 7.27
CA ALA A 108 -6.16 19.10 6.45
C ALA A 108 -5.74 17.91 5.58
N ALA A 109 -5.45 18.17 4.31
CA ALA A 109 -4.92 17.19 3.37
C ALA A 109 -3.53 17.61 2.88
N VAL A 110 -2.59 16.67 2.83
CA VAL A 110 -1.19 16.91 2.47
C VAL A 110 -0.77 15.91 1.41
N PHE A 111 -0.27 16.39 0.28
CA PHE A 111 0.39 15.56 -0.73
C PHE A 111 1.86 15.35 -0.35
N VAL A 112 2.37 14.12 -0.51
CA VAL A 112 3.75 13.74 -0.24
C VAL A 112 4.45 13.47 -1.58
N SER A 113 5.47 14.27 -1.89
CA SER A 113 6.06 14.32 -3.24
C SER A 113 7.11 13.24 -3.51
N GLU A 114 7.87 12.85 -2.48
CA GLU A 114 8.97 11.89 -2.57
C GLU A 114 8.87 10.86 -1.43
N GLY A 115 9.56 9.73 -1.60
CA GLY A 115 9.58 8.64 -0.62
C GLY A 115 9.49 7.27 -1.28
N THR A 116 10.11 6.27 -0.66
CA THR A 116 10.07 4.89 -1.12
C THR A 116 8.68 4.27 -0.92
N THR A 117 8.10 4.45 0.28
CA THR A 117 6.79 3.87 0.62
C THR A 117 5.68 4.91 0.76
N GLN A 118 6.01 6.18 0.98
CA GLN A 118 5.05 7.26 1.24
C GLN A 118 4.96 8.29 0.11
N GLY A 119 5.85 8.23 -0.90
CA GLY A 119 5.85 9.14 -2.04
C GLY A 119 4.61 8.99 -2.92
N ASN A 120 4.21 10.09 -3.56
CA ASN A 120 3.04 10.19 -4.46
C ASN A 120 1.70 9.83 -3.79
N GLN A 121 1.57 10.06 -2.48
CA GLN A 121 0.36 9.78 -1.72
C GLN A 121 -0.22 11.05 -1.11
N VAL A 122 -1.52 11.03 -0.86
CA VAL A 122 -2.24 12.06 -0.12
C VAL A 122 -2.59 11.53 1.26
N TRP A 123 -2.39 12.35 2.28
CA TRP A 123 -2.74 12.04 3.66
C TRP A 123 -3.72 13.07 4.20
N LEU A 124 -4.80 12.58 4.81
CA LEU A 124 -5.84 13.37 5.45
C LEU A 124 -5.70 13.29 6.97
N MET A 125 -5.77 14.44 7.65
CA MET A 125 -5.90 14.51 9.09
C MET A 125 -7.35 14.18 9.49
N THR A 126 -7.55 13.11 10.25
CA THR A 126 -8.86 12.52 10.56
C THR A 126 -9.32 12.69 12.00
N THR A 127 -8.53 13.35 12.86
CA THR A 127 -8.92 13.62 14.24
C THR A 127 -10.08 14.61 14.29
N ASP A 128 -11.16 14.25 14.98
CA ASP A 128 -12.35 15.09 15.11
C ASP A 128 -12.12 16.29 16.05
N ALA A 129 -12.92 17.34 15.84
CA ALA A 129 -13.01 18.46 16.76
C ALA A 129 -13.79 18.08 18.04
N PRO A 130 -13.54 18.74 19.19
CA PRO A 130 -12.60 19.83 19.40
C PRO A 130 -11.14 19.35 19.53
N MET A 131 -10.20 20.17 19.06
CA MET A 131 -8.77 19.85 19.12
C MET A 131 -7.93 21.05 19.58
N THR A 132 -6.81 20.77 20.25
CA THR A 132 -5.80 21.77 20.64
C THR A 132 -4.43 21.32 20.17
N ILE A 133 -3.74 22.17 19.41
CA ILE A 133 -2.40 21.87 18.87
C ILE A 133 -1.38 21.70 20.00
N GLY A 134 -0.57 20.65 19.89
CA GLY A 134 0.40 20.25 20.92
C GLY A 134 -0.17 19.36 22.03
N THR A 135 -1.50 19.28 22.16
CA THR A 135 -2.16 18.48 23.21
C THR A 135 -2.96 17.31 22.64
N THR A 136 -3.83 17.56 21.66
CA THR A 136 -4.64 16.52 21.03
C THR A 136 -3.77 15.68 20.10
N ALA A 137 -3.89 14.35 20.18
CA ALA A 137 -3.19 13.46 19.25
C ALA A 137 -3.73 13.61 17.83
N LEU A 138 -2.84 13.80 16.84
CA LEU A 138 -3.22 13.96 15.44
C LEU A 138 -3.03 12.66 14.69
N THR A 139 -4.10 12.16 14.07
CA THR A 139 -4.13 10.94 13.27
C THR A 139 -4.24 11.28 11.79
N PHE A 140 -3.46 10.59 10.96
CA PHE A 140 -3.49 10.74 9.51
C PHE A 140 -3.86 9.42 8.84
N ALA A 141 -4.76 9.48 7.87
CA ALA A 141 -5.14 8.36 7.02
C ALA A 141 -4.79 8.69 5.56
N GLN A 142 -4.35 7.68 4.81
CA GLN A 142 -4.09 7.85 3.38
C GLN A 142 -5.43 8.06 2.64
N VAL A 143 -5.47 9.05 1.74
CA VAL A 143 -6.59 9.25 0.82
C VAL A 143 -6.32 8.46 -0.45
N GLY A 144 -7.28 7.66 -0.89
CA GLY A 144 -7.15 6.87 -2.12
C GLY A 144 -6.14 5.72 -2.04
N GLY A 145 -5.55 5.45 -0.87
CA GLY A 145 -4.91 4.17 -0.61
C GLY A 145 -5.98 3.10 -0.63
N GLY A 146 -5.87 2.12 -1.53
CA GLY A 146 -6.74 0.95 -1.50
C GLY A 146 -6.79 0.35 -0.09
N ALA A 147 -7.88 -0.35 0.24
CA ALA A 147 -8.07 -0.91 1.58
C ALA A 147 -6.81 -1.63 2.08
N SER A 148 -6.33 -1.28 3.27
CA SER A 148 -5.27 -2.05 3.92
C SER A 148 -5.85 -3.42 4.27
N TYR A 149 -5.37 -4.45 3.58
CA TYR A 149 -5.76 -5.83 3.84
C TYR A 149 -4.86 -6.41 4.95
N THR A 150 -5.48 -6.99 5.98
CA THR A 150 -4.75 -7.78 6.98
C THR A 150 -4.69 -9.23 6.52
N ALA A 151 -3.50 -9.81 6.53
CA ALA A 151 -3.33 -11.21 6.16
C ALA A 151 -3.96 -12.12 7.24
N GLY A 152 -4.90 -12.98 6.83
CA GLY A 152 -5.38 -14.09 7.66
C GLY A 152 -4.41 -15.28 7.61
N ASN A 153 -4.73 -16.35 8.35
CA ASN A 153 -3.93 -17.58 8.31
C ASN A 153 -3.91 -18.16 6.88
N GLY A 154 -2.72 -18.45 6.35
CA GLY A 154 -2.54 -19.00 5.01
C GLY A 154 -2.44 -17.97 3.88
N ILE A 155 -2.51 -16.67 4.20
CA ILE A 155 -2.29 -15.57 3.25
C ILE A 155 -1.05 -14.79 3.68
N THR A 156 -0.24 -14.35 2.71
CA THR A 156 0.82 -13.36 2.92
C THR A 156 0.48 -12.10 2.14
N ILE A 157 0.69 -10.95 2.78
CA ILE A 157 0.52 -9.64 2.16
C ILE A 157 1.82 -8.88 2.33
N SER A 158 2.51 -8.61 1.22
CA SER A 158 3.80 -7.91 1.21
C SER A 158 3.86 -6.97 0.02
N ALA A 159 4.20 -5.71 0.25
CA ALA A 159 4.31 -4.67 -0.77
C ALA A 159 3.10 -4.60 -1.74
N GLY A 160 1.88 -4.83 -1.23
CA GLY A 160 0.65 -4.80 -2.02
C GLY A 160 0.36 -6.08 -2.82
N VAL A 161 1.22 -7.10 -2.75
CA VAL A 161 0.96 -8.43 -3.32
C VAL A 161 0.23 -9.27 -2.29
N ILE A 162 -0.91 -9.85 -2.70
CA ILE A 162 -1.64 -10.86 -1.93
C ILE A 162 -1.27 -12.22 -2.51
N ALA A 163 -0.69 -13.08 -1.68
CA ALA A 163 -0.24 -14.42 -2.08
C ALA A 163 -0.66 -15.47 -1.05
N VAL A 164 -0.61 -16.74 -1.47
CA VAL A 164 -0.78 -17.88 -0.57
C VAL A 164 0.51 -18.08 0.23
N ASP A 165 0.38 -18.26 1.54
CA ASP A 165 1.49 -18.67 2.40
C ASP A 165 1.78 -20.16 2.21
N ALA A 166 2.84 -20.48 1.48
CA ALA A 166 3.25 -21.85 1.21
C ALA A 166 3.80 -22.60 2.44
N GLY A 167 4.10 -21.92 3.55
CA GLY A 167 4.46 -22.57 4.81
C GLY A 167 3.26 -23.04 5.63
N VAL A 168 2.06 -22.53 5.33
CA VAL A 168 0.82 -22.82 6.06
C VAL A 168 -0.17 -23.59 5.19
N VAL A 169 -0.24 -23.27 3.90
CA VAL A 169 -1.20 -23.88 2.97
C VAL A 169 -0.50 -24.87 2.06
N SER A 170 -0.92 -26.14 2.14
CA SER A 170 -0.50 -27.16 1.19
C SER A 170 -1.01 -26.85 -0.21
N ARG A 171 -0.11 -26.89 -1.17
CA ARG A 171 -0.38 -26.74 -2.61
C ARG A 171 -0.30 -28.12 -3.26
N LYS A 172 -0.68 -28.19 -4.53
CA LYS A 172 -0.55 -29.44 -5.30
C LYS A 172 -0.04 -29.18 -6.71
N ALA A 173 0.68 -30.15 -7.25
CA ALA A 173 1.01 -30.25 -8.66
C ALA A 173 0.63 -31.65 -9.16
N SER A 174 0.18 -31.74 -10.41
CA SER A 174 -0.18 -33.03 -11.00
C SER A 174 0.41 -33.17 -12.40
N ALA A 175 0.86 -34.37 -12.73
CA ALA A 175 1.38 -34.72 -14.05
C ALA A 175 0.76 -36.04 -14.52
N THR A 176 0.52 -36.13 -15.83
CA THR A 176 0.20 -37.40 -16.48
C THR A 176 1.51 -38.10 -16.81
N VAL A 177 1.64 -39.37 -16.45
CA VAL A 177 2.88 -40.16 -16.51
C VAL A 177 2.66 -41.50 -17.22
N GLY A 178 3.76 -42.04 -17.74
CA GLY A 178 3.80 -43.22 -18.57
C GLY A 178 4.26 -42.86 -19.98
N ASP A 179 5.27 -43.57 -20.46
CA ASP A 179 5.87 -43.42 -21.80
C ASP A 179 5.96 -44.75 -22.57
N GLY A 180 5.46 -45.84 -21.97
CA GLY A 180 5.51 -47.19 -22.51
C GLY A 180 6.85 -47.92 -22.33
N THR A 181 7.86 -47.30 -21.72
CA THR A 181 9.24 -47.83 -21.68
C THR A 181 9.91 -47.75 -20.32
N ALA A 182 9.79 -46.63 -19.60
CA ALA A 182 10.44 -46.41 -18.33
C ALA A 182 9.60 -46.99 -17.17
N THR A 183 10.25 -47.77 -16.31
CA THR A 183 9.67 -48.17 -15.02
C THR A 183 9.86 -47.09 -13.94
N THR A 184 10.76 -46.13 -14.18
CA THR A 184 11.06 -45.05 -13.25
C THR A 184 10.80 -43.70 -13.91
N ILE A 185 9.92 -42.89 -13.33
CA ILE A 185 9.45 -41.63 -13.94
C ILE A 185 9.56 -40.51 -12.92
N THR A 186 10.23 -39.41 -13.28
CA THR A 186 10.32 -38.21 -12.45
C THR A 186 9.16 -37.26 -12.74
N VAL A 187 8.48 -36.82 -11.68
CA VAL A 187 7.44 -35.79 -11.71
C VAL A 187 8.00 -34.52 -11.10
N THR A 188 8.01 -33.43 -11.87
CA THR A 188 8.37 -32.10 -11.38
C THR A 188 7.13 -31.39 -10.84
N HIS A 189 7.15 -30.95 -9.58
CA HIS A 189 6.02 -30.32 -8.89
C HIS A 189 6.24 -28.86 -8.50
N SER A 190 7.49 -28.37 -8.47
CA SER A 190 7.81 -26.96 -8.17
C SER A 190 7.26 -26.43 -6.83
N LEU A 191 7.08 -27.30 -5.83
CA LEU A 191 6.53 -26.92 -4.52
C LEU A 191 7.61 -26.39 -3.57
N ASN A 192 8.89 -26.52 -3.93
CA ASN A 192 10.04 -26.12 -3.13
C ASN A 192 10.07 -26.74 -1.72
N THR A 193 9.62 -27.99 -1.59
CA THR A 193 9.61 -28.78 -0.36
C THR A 193 9.75 -30.26 -0.69
N GLN A 194 10.38 -31.03 0.20
CA GLN A 194 10.40 -32.49 0.16
C GLN A 194 9.34 -33.12 1.08
N ASP A 195 8.70 -32.32 1.93
CA ASP A 195 7.60 -32.75 2.79
C ASP A 195 6.33 -32.86 1.96
N VAL A 196 6.25 -33.93 1.17
CA VAL A 196 5.19 -34.14 0.19
C VAL A 196 4.44 -35.45 0.41
N VAL A 197 3.23 -35.51 -0.12
CA VAL A 197 2.44 -36.73 -0.25
C VAL A 197 2.11 -36.95 -1.71
N VAL A 198 2.37 -38.16 -2.21
CA VAL A 198 2.07 -38.55 -3.59
C VAL A 198 0.85 -39.46 -3.64
N SER A 199 -0.03 -39.18 -4.61
CA SER A 199 -1.12 -40.07 -5.01
C SER A 199 -1.01 -40.35 -6.50
N VAL A 200 -1.22 -41.61 -6.89
CA VAL A 200 -1.23 -42.03 -8.29
C VAL A 200 -2.58 -42.68 -8.58
N ARG A 201 -3.17 -42.32 -9.72
CA ARG A 201 -4.42 -42.92 -10.20
C ARG A 201 -4.32 -43.29 -11.67
N GLU A 202 -5.06 -44.31 -12.07
CA GLU A 202 -5.27 -44.60 -13.48
C GLU A 202 -6.08 -43.50 -14.16
N THR A 203 -5.59 -43.01 -15.29
CA THR A 203 -6.22 -41.90 -16.02
C THR A 203 -7.60 -42.30 -16.55
N ALA A 204 -7.73 -43.54 -17.02
CA ALA A 204 -8.97 -44.04 -17.62
C ALA A 204 -10.09 -44.30 -16.60
N THR A 205 -9.74 -44.83 -15.42
CA THR A 205 -10.71 -45.34 -14.43
C THR A 205 -10.77 -44.53 -13.15
N ASN A 206 -9.79 -43.64 -12.91
CA ASN A 206 -9.54 -42.97 -11.63
C ASN A 206 -9.26 -43.92 -10.45
N ALA A 207 -8.99 -45.21 -10.70
CA ALA A 207 -8.62 -46.16 -9.65
C ALA A 207 -7.29 -45.76 -9.01
N GLY A 208 -7.20 -45.86 -7.67
CA GLY A 208 -5.95 -45.64 -6.95
C GLY A 208 -4.93 -46.70 -7.30
N VAL A 209 -3.70 -46.27 -7.57
CA VAL A 209 -2.58 -47.14 -7.94
C VAL A 209 -1.48 -46.94 -6.92
N LEU A 210 -0.98 -48.04 -6.39
CA LEU A 210 0.19 -48.03 -5.51
C LEU A 210 1.43 -48.23 -6.36
N CYS A 211 2.37 -47.30 -6.23
CA CYS A 211 3.73 -47.42 -6.73
C CYS A 211 4.67 -46.99 -5.61
N ASP A 212 5.93 -47.40 -5.72
CA ASP A 212 6.95 -46.82 -4.85
C ASP A 212 7.24 -45.39 -5.29
N TRP A 213 7.56 -44.50 -4.35
CA TRP A 213 7.94 -43.13 -4.66
C TRP A 213 8.94 -42.56 -3.66
N VAL A 214 9.80 -41.68 -4.15
CA VAL A 214 10.80 -40.97 -3.35
C VAL A 214 10.77 -39.49 -3.71
N ALA A 215 10.71 -38.60 -2.71
CA ALA A 215 11.03 -37.19 -2.88
C ALA A 215 12.55 -37.07 -3.11
N ASN A 216 12.94 -36.86 -4.37
CA ASN A 216 14.34 -36.87 -4.80
C ASN A 216 14.90 -35.46 -5.05
N GLY A 217 14.14 -34.42 -4.69
CA GLY A 217 14.54 -33.02 -4.71
C GLY A 217 13.42 -32.12 -4.22
N LEU A 218 13.72 -30.84 -3.95
CA LEU A 218 12.72 -29.86 -3.48
C LEU A 218 11.56 -29.63 -4.46
N ASN A 219 11.74 -29.98 -5.73
CA ASN A 219 10.76 -29.75 -6.79
C ASN A 219 10.44 -31.01 -7.58
N THR A 220 10.89 -32.19 -7.13
CA THR A 220 10.74 -33.44 -7.85
C THR A 220 10.45 -34.62 -6.94
N VAL A 221 9.59 -35.53 -7.44
CA VAL A 221 9.44 -36.88 -6.91
C VAL A 221 9.73 -37.89 -8.02
N GLN A 222 10.27 -39.05 -7.67
CA GLN A 222 10.50 -40.17 -8.58
C GLN A 222 9.51 -41.29 -8.24
N LEU A 223 8.79 -41.78 -9.25
CA LEU A 223 7.86 -42.91 -9.15
C LEU A 223 8.51 -44.15 -9.73
N THR A 224 8.32 -45.30 -9.10
CA THR A 224 8.82 -46.59 -9.60
C THR A 224 7.67 -47.59 -9.71
N PHE A 225 7.48 -48.10 -10.93
CA PHE A 225 6.45 -49.07 -11.29
C PHE A 225 7.08 -50.44 -11.57
N ALA A 226 6.36 -51.52 -11.22
CA ALA A 226 6.81 -52.87 -11.52
C ALA A 226 6.84 -53.18 -13.03
N VAL A 227 5.98 -52.52 -13.80
CA VAL A 227 5.89 -52.60 -15.27
C VAL A 227 5.83 -51.18 -15.80
N ALA A 228 6.54 -50.93 -16.91
CA ALA A 228 6.53 -49.62 -17.56
C ALA A 228 5.09 -49.21 -17.92
N PRO A 229 4.56 -48.10 -17.37
CA PRO A 229 3.21 -47.67 -17.69
C PRO A 229 3.10 -47.29 -19.16
N SER A 230 1.99 -47.62 -19.80
CA SER A 230 1.73 -47.16 -21.17
C SER A 230 1.61 -45.63 -21.22
N THR A 231 1.71 -45.06 -22.42
CA THR A 231 1.73 -43.60 -22.61
C THR A 231 0.54 -42.92 -21.92
N GLY A 232 0.83 -42.11 -20.90
CA GLY A 232 -0.16 -41.37 -20.12
C GLY A 232 -1.13 -42.21 -19.27
N GLN A 233 -0.79 -43.47 -18.98
CA GLN A 233 -1.65 -44.40 -18.23
C GLN A 233 -2.04 -43.86 -16.85
N TYR A 234 -1.15 -43.14 -16.17
CA TYR A 234 -1.36 -42.70 -14.80
C TYR A 234 -1.35 -41.17 -14.66
N ARG A 235 -2.06 -40.68 -13.65
CA ARG A 235 -2.01 -39.29 -13.18
C ARG A 235 -1.41 -39.29 -11.78
N ALA A 236 -0.22 -38.71 -11.65
CA ALA A 236 0.42 -38.47 -10.36
C ALA A 236 0.02 -37.08 -9.84
N THR A 237 -0.28 -36.98 -8.55
CA THR A 237 -0.50 -35.72 -7.84
C THR A 237 0.38 -35.68 -6.61
N VAL A 238 1.19 -34.64 -6.52
CA VAL A 238 2.08 -34.32 -5.40
C VAL A 238 1.45 -33.18 -4.63
N THR A 239 1.26 -33.35 -3.33
CA THR A 239 0.74 -32.33 -2.40
C THR A 239 1.83 -31.98 -1.40
N GLY A 240 2.06 -30.69 -1.15
CA GLY A 240 3.09 -30.19 -0.24
C GLY A 240 3.05 -28.67 -0.09
#